data_AF-H0EUT8-F1
#
_entry.id   AF-H0EUT8-F1
#
_cell.length_a   1.000
_cell.length_b   1.000
_cell.length_c   1.000
_cell.angle_alpha   90.00
_cell.angle_beta   90.00
_cell.angle_gamma   90.00
#
_symmetry.space_group_name_H-M   'P 1'
#
loop_
_entity.id
_entity.type
_entity.pdbx_description
1 polymer ?
#
loop_
_entity_poly.entity_id
_entity_poly.type
_entity_poly.pdbx_seq_one_letter_code
_entity_poly.pdbx_strand_id
1 'polypeptide(L)'
;MVQVIAESGLSREGQAIAMLPMIWAINSNAIPCTGWIIFEALKRPGLIKTLRDEVAPSMKKDEAGNLTIDIPNLLANSPLLMSMYMECLRTRTSSAVTRKVTEDTECDGYILKKGNHIMAASWQPAHGPIWDVPGHPADTFWPERFIEMPKMKPSDPDEKSAYEKAMRPDEWFPYGGGNVICSGRFFAKQEILAAVAIFVTKYDIEFQGWLDTKGKLTDKAPIPDETMAGVGVLPPCGDARVKITRVS
;
A
#
# COMPACT_ATOMS: atom_id res chain seq x y z
N MET A 1 -2.35 16.76 -18.85
CA MET A 1 -1.95 15.48 -19.47
C MET A 1 -2.76 15.18 -20.73
N VAL A 2 -4.10 15.16 -20.68
CA VAL A 2 -4.94 15.03 -21.90
C VAL A 2 -4.55 16.08 -22.95
N GLN A 3 -4.36 17.33 -22.51
CA GLN A 3 -3.86 18.40 -23.38
C GLN A 3 -2.46 18.11 -23.95
N VAL A 4 -1.50 17.68 -23.13
CA VAL A 4 -0.14 17.32 -23.56
C VAL A 4 -0.15 16.18 -24.59
N ILE A 5 -0.99 15.17 -24.38
CA ILE A 5 -1.17 14.05 -25.32
C ILE A 5 -1.85 14.54 -26.61
N ALA A 6 -2.83 15.43 -26.52
CA ALA A 6 -3.47 16.03 -27.69
C ALA A 6 -2.50 16.89 -28.52
N GLU A 7 -1.56 17.55 -27.86
CA GLU A 7 -0.53 18.40 -28.49
C GLU A 7 0.69 17.60 -29.00
N SER A 8 0.77 16.30 -28.70
CA SER A 8 1.93 15.45 -29.07
C SER A 8 2.02 15.08 -30.55
N GLY A 9 1.02 15.43 -31.36
CA GLY A 9 0.94 15.04 -32.77
C GLY A 9 0.48 13.59 -33.00
N LEU A 10 0.13 12.85 -31.95
CA LEU A 10 -0.45 11.51 -32.07
C LEU A 10 -1.86 11.55 -32.69
N SER A 11 -2.19 10.52 -33.47
CA SER A 11 -3.56 10.28 -33.94
C SER A 11 -4.51 10.09 -32.74
N ARG A 12 -5.82 10.27 -32.92
CA ARG A 12 -6.79 10.01 -31.84
C ARG A 12 -6.66 8.61 -31.24
N GLU A 13 -6.39 7.61 -32.09
CA GLU A 13 -6.12 6.24 -31.64
C GLU A 13 -4.83 6.16 -30.83
N GLY A 14 -3.74 6.79 -31.28
CA GLY A 14 -2.49 6.87 -30.52
C GLY A 14 -2.66 7.58 -29.16
N GLN A 15 -3.49 8.62 -29.10
CA GLN A 15 -3.82 9.31 -27.85
C GLN A 15 -4.59 8.39 -26.89
N ALA A 16 -5.56 7.61 -27.40
CA ALA A 16 -6.30 6.64 -26.60
C ALA A 16 -5.37 5.54 -26.06
N ILE A 17 -4.46 5.02 -26.88
CA ILE A 17 -3.46 4.03 -26.46
C ILE A 17 -2.53 4.63 -25.39
N ALA A 18 -2.08 5.87 -25.57
CA ALA A 18 -1.22 6.56 -24.60
C ALA A 18 -1.90 6.78 -23.23
N MET A 19 -3.23 6.72 -23.15
CA MET A 19 -3.97 6.79 -21.89
C MET A 19 -4.04 5.45 -21.14
N LEU A 20 -3.89 4.30 -21.81
CA LEU A 20 -4.01 3.00 -21.16
C LEU A 20 -2.96 2.77 -20.04
N PRO A 21 -1.67 3.12 -20.23
CA PRO A 21 -0.68 3.02 -19.15
C PRO A 21 -1.03 3.89 -17.93
N MET A 22 -1.74 5.00 -18.13
CA MET A 22 -2.18 5.87 -17.03
C MET A 22 -3.30 5.22 -16.22
N ILE A 23 -4.27 4.59 -16.89
CA ILE A 23 -5.32 3.83 -16.21
C ILE A 23 -4.66 2.71 -15.38
N TRP A 24 -3.71 1.99 -15.96
CA TRP A 24 -2.95 0.98 -15.22
C TRP A 24 -2.19 1.60 -14.04
N ALA A 25 -1.46 2.69 -14.23
CA ALA A 25 -0.63 3.30 -13.19
C ALA A 25 -1.44 3.79 -11.98
N ILE A 26 -2.65 4.32 -12.21
CA ILE A 26 -3.53 4.83 -11.15
C ILE A 26 -4.22 3.68 -10.39
N ASN A 27 -4.55 2.57 -11.06
CA ASN A 27 -5.38 1.52 -10.46
C ASN A 27 -4.60 0.31 -9.93
N SER A 28 -3.53 -0.09 -10.61
CA SER A 28 -2.83 -1.37 -10.40
C SER A 28 -2.29 -1.57 -8.98
N ASN A 29 -2.02 -0.49 -8.24
CA ASN A 29 -1.51 -0.54 -6.87
C ASN A 29 -2.56 -0.21 -5.82
N ALA A 30 -3.42 0.78 -6.10
CA ALA A 30 -4.42 1.25 -5.15
C ALA A 30 -5.53 0.21 -4.89
N ILE A 31 -5.96 -0.49 -5.93
CA ILE A 31 -6.98 -1.55 -5.84
C ILE A 31 -6.49 -2.70 -4.93
N PRO A 32 -5.35 -3.37 -5.20
CA PRO A 32 -4.90 -4.46 -4.34
C PRO A 32 -4.54 -3.99 -2.93
N CYS A 33 -3.99 -2.77 -2.76
CA CYS A 33 -3.71 -2.23 -1.43
C CYS A 33 -4.99 -2.07 -0.59
N THR A 34 -6.04 -1.49 -1.19
CA THR A 34 -7.38 -1.40 -0.57
C THR A 34 -7.92 -2.77 -0.21
N GLY A 35 -7.83 -3.73 -1.14
CA GLY A 35 -8.26 -5.11 -0.93
C GLY A 35 -7.53 -5.81 0.22
N TRP A 36 -6.20 -5.64 0.31
CA TRP A 36 -5.39 -6.20 1.38
C TRP A 36 -5.77 -5.66 2.75
N ILE A 37 -5.97 -4.34 2.88
CA ILE A 37 -6.40 -3.74 4.16
C ILE A 37 -7.74 -4.34 4.60
N ILE A 38 -8.70 -4.50 3.66
CA ILE A 38 -9.99 -5.14 3.94
C ILE A 38 -9.81 -6.61 4.32
N PHE A 39 -8.97 -7.38 3.62
CA PHE A 39 -8.70 -8.78 3.96
C PHE A 39 -8.07 -8.92 5.35
N GLU A 40 -7.12 -8.06 5.71
CA GLU A 40 -6.53 -8.06 7.04
C GLU A 40 -7.56 -7.67 8.13
N ALA A 41 -8.51 -6.79 7.81
CA ALA A 41 -9.64 -6.50 8.69
C ALA A 41 -10.61 -7.69 8.82
N LEU A 42 -10.89 -8.43 7.74
CA LEU A 42 -11.75 -9.62 7.77
C LEU A 42 -11.12 -10.81 8.52
N LYS A 43 -9.79 -10.96 8.44
CA LYS A 43 -9.04 -11.99 9.20
C LYS A 43 -9.16 -11.83 10.71
N ARG A 44 -9.47 -10.62 11.20
CA ARG A 44 -9.42 -10.27 12.62
C ARG A 44 -10.82 -9.88 13.11
N PRO A 45 -11.50 -10.73 13.89
CA PRO A 45 -12.82 -10.43 14.42
C PRO A 45 -12.87 -9.06 15.11
N GLY A 46 -13.88 -8.26 14.77
CA GLY A 46 -14.08 -6.93 15.34
C GLY A 46 -13.30 -5.79 14.66
N LEU A 47 -12.25 -6.07 13.88
CA LEU A 47 -11.40 -5.01 13.32
C LEU A 47 -12.14 -4.11 12.31
N ILE A 48 -13.09 -4.65 11.53
CA ILE A 48 -13.98 -3.83 10.68
C ILE A 48 -14.78 -2.82 11.51
N LYS A 49 -15.31 -3.23 12.68
CA LYS A 49 -16.03 -2.32 13.57
C LYS A 49 -15.10 -1.28 14.17
N THR A 50 -13.91 -1.68 14.61
CA THR A 50 -12.89 -0.75 15.11
C THR A 50 -12.53 0.32 14.08
N LEU A 51 -12.29 -0.08 12.83
CA LEU A 51 -12.02 0.86 11.73
C LEU A 51 -13.21 1.78 11.45
N ARG A 52 -14.44 1.24 11.47
CA ARG A 52 -15.66 2.04 11.32
C ARG A 52 -15.78 3.12 12.39
N ASP A 53 -15.56 2.74 13.65
CA ASP A 53 -15.62 3.67 14.78
C ASP A 53 -14.50 4.72 14.69
N GLU A 54 -13.29 4.33 14.25
CA GLU A 54 -12.16 5.23 14.06
C GLU A 54 -12.39 6.28 12.96
N VAL A 55 -12.96 5.87 11.81
CA VAL A 55 -13.17 6.81 10.68
C VAL A 55 -14.44 7.65 10.80
N ALA A 56 -15.37 7.27 11.67
CA ALA A 56 -16.67 7.93 11.82
C ALA A 56 -16.59 9.46 11.98
N PRO A 57 -15.65 10.05 12.76
CA PRO A 57 -15.51 11.51 12.85
C PRO A 57 -15.13 12.20 11.54
N SER A 58 -14.54 11.47 10.60
CA SER A 58 -14.17 11.99 9.26
C SER A 58 -15.31 11.89 8.26
N MET A 59 -16.38 11.17 8.60
CA MET A 59 -17.54 11.02 7.74
C MET A 59 -18.54 12.15 8.00
N LYS A 60 -18.80 12.96 6.98
CA LYS A 60 -19.68 14.13 7.05
C LYS A 60 -20.88 13.95 6.15
N LYS A 61 -21.90 14.79 6.33
CA LYS A 61 -22.98 14.96 5.35
C LYS A 61 -22.86 16.35 4.74
N ASP A 62 -23.02 16.45 3.42
CA ASP A 62 -23.18 17.75 2.77
C ASP A 62 -24.57 18.35 3.06
N GLU A 63 -24.83 19.55 2.54
CA GLU A 63 -26.12 20.25 2.69
C GLU A 63 -27.30 19.46 2.11
N ALA A 64 -27.05 18.61 1.11
CA ALA A 64 -28.05 17.73 0.51
C ALA A 64 -28.21 16.39 1.26
N GLY A 65 -27.49 16.20 2.38
CA GLY A 65 -27.53 14.99 3.18
C GLY A 65 -26.71 13.83 2.62
N ASN A 66 -25.96 14.03 1.53
CA ASN A 66 -25.08 13.01 0.97
C ASN A 66 -23.85 12.83 1.84
N LEU A 67 -23.44 11.57 2.01
CA LEU A 67 -22.23 11.24 2.74
C LEU A 67 -21.00 11.78 1.98
N THR A 68 -20.21 12.60 2.65
CA THR A 68 -18.92 13.13 2.22
C THR A 68 -17.84 12.71 3.22
N ILE A 69 -16.58 12.94 2.87
CA ILE A 69 -15.44 12.58 3.73
C ILE A 69 -14.51 13.77 3.88
N ASP A 70 -14.15 14.08 5.12
CA ASP A 70 -13.12 15.04 5.47
C ASP A 70 -11.76 14.37 5.38
N ILE A 71 -11.11 14.47 4.22
CA ILE A 71 -9.81 13.86 3.96
C ILE A 71 -8.72 14.37 4.93
N PRO A 72 -8.56 15.69 5.17
CA PRO A 72 -7.64 16.16 6.20
C PRO A 72 -7.86 15.51 7.58
N ASN A 73 -9.11 15.40 8.03
CA ASN A 73 -9.43 14.77 9.30
C ASN A 73 -9.08 13.27 9.30
N LEU A 74 -9.41 12.55 8.23
CA LEU A 74 -9.10 11.12 8.07
C LEU A 74 -7.59 10.87 8.15
N LEU A 75 -6.79 11.71 7.49
CA LEU A 75 -5.33 11.57 7.50
C LEU A 75 -4.72 11.87 8.87
N ALA A 76 -5.32 12.78 9.65
CA ALA A 76 -4.81 13.21 10.95
C ALA A 76 -5.28 12.34 12.11
N ASN A 77 -6.50 11.78 12.02
CA ASN A 77 -7.20 11.19 13.16
C ASN A 77 -7.63 9.73 12.94
N SER A 78 -7.03 9.01 11.98
CA SER A 78 -7.23 7.57 11.79
C SER A 78 -5.90 6.79 11.86
N PRO A 79 -5.26 6.73 13.04
CA PRO A 79 -3.94 6.15 13.21
C PRO A 79 -3.88 4.65 12.88
N LEU A 80 -4.91 3.85 13.22
CA LEU A 80 -4.93 2.42 12.93
C LEU A 80 -5.06 2.17 11.43
N LEU A 81 -5.99 2.86 10.76
CA LEU A 81 -6.12 2.76 9.32
C LEU A 81 -4.84 3.20 8.58
N MET A 82 -4.19 4.27 9.03
CA MET A 82 -2.88 4.69 8.51
C MET A 82 -1.79 3.64 8.77
N SER A 83 -1.79 3.01 9.94
CA SER A 83 -0.83 1.96 10.29
C SER A 83 -1.03 0.71 9.42
N MET A 84 -2.27 0.26 9.22
CA MET A 84 -2.59 -0.83 8.30
C MET A 84 -2.20 -0.51 6.86
N TYR A 85 -2.40 0.73 6.44
CA TYR A 85 -1.96 1.18 5.12
C TYR A 85 -0.45 1.07 4.94
N MET A 86 0.31 1.60 5.91
CA MET A 86 1.77 1.50 5.91
C MET A 86 2.20 0.02 5.95
N GLU A 87 1.62 -0.80 6.82
CA GLU A 87 1.94 -2.24 6.90
C GLU A 87 1.58 -3.02 5.63
N CYS A 88 0.51 -2.62 4.94
CA CYS A 88 0.17 -3.16 3.62
C CYS A 88 1.24 -2.82 2.60
N LEU A 89 1.70 -1.57 2.57
CA LEU A 89 2.81 -1.20 1.70
C LEU A 89 4.09 -2.00 2.01
N ARG A 90 4.29 -2.47 3.25
CA ARG A 90 5.47 -3.25 3.66
C ARG A 90 5.41 -4.65 3.10
N THR A 91 4.32 -5.31 3.46
CA THR A 91 4.17 -6.76 3.33
C THR A 91 3.60 -7.18 1.99
N ARG A 92 3.05 -6.23 1.22
CA ARG A 92 2.37 -6.50 -0.04
C ARG A 92 3.01 -5.81 -1.23
N THR A 93 4.06 -4.99 -1.05
CA THR A 93 4.73 -4.30 -2.16
C THR A 93 6.05 -4.96 -2.53
N SER A 94 6.16 -5.37 -3.78
CA SER A 94 7.41 -5.76 -4.43
C SER A 94 7.68 -4.82 -5.60
N SER A 95 8.41 -3.73 -5.32
CA SER A 95 8.81 -2.73 -6.30
C SER A 95 10.28 -2.88 -6.64
N ALA A 96 10.63 -2.77 -7.93
CA ALA A 96 12.02 -2.80 -8.41
C ALA A 96 12.47 -1.40 -8.87
N VAL A 97 13.31 -0.72 -8.08
CA VAL A 97 13.93 0.54 -8.50
C VAL A 97 15.13 0.21 -9.39
N THR A 98 14.99 0.44 -10.69
CA THR A 98 16.01 0.10 -11.69
C THR A 98 16.73 1.34 -12.22
N ARG A 99 18.03 1.22 -12.48
CA ARG A 99 18.83 2.22 -13.22
C ARG A 99 19.72 1.52 -14.24
N LYS A 100 19.95 2.18 -15.37
CA LYS A 100 20.98 1.79 -16.35
C LYS A 100 22.26 2.56 -16.06
N VAL A 101 23.37 1.84 -15.94
CA VAL A 101 24.69 2.42 -15.72
C VAL A 101 25.19 3.02 -17.04
N THR A 102 25.34 4.33 -17.11
CA THR A 102 25.73 5.06 -18.33
C THR A 102 27.23 5.16 -18.53
N GLU A 103 28.00 5.03 -17.46
CA GLU A 103 29.45 5.02 -17.42
C GLU A 103 29.94 4.18 -16.23
N ASP A 104 31.17 3.65 -16.31
CA ASP A 104 31.76 2.92 -15.18
C ASP A 104 31.75 3.81 -13.93
N THR A 105 31.06 3.36 -12.88
CA THR A 105 30.80 4.16 -11.68
C THR A 105 31.21 3.38 -10.45
N GLU A 106 32.03 3.97 -9.58
CA GLU A 106 32.33 3.40 -8.26
C GLU A 106 31.18 3.70 -7.30
N CYS A 107 30.71 2.68 -6.58
CA CYS A 107 29.66 2.79 -5.59
C CYS A 107 29.93 1.78 -4.47
N ASP A 108 30.18 2.30 -3.26
CA ASP A 108 30.44 1.50 -2.05
C ASP A 108 31.58 0.48 -2.22
N GLY A 109 32.66 0.88 -2.92
CA GLY A 109 33.81 0.02 -3.21
C GLY A 109 33.61 -0.93 -4.39
N TYR A 110 32.44 -0.95 -5.03
CA TYR A 110 32.15 -1.75 -6.21
C TYR A 110 32.21 -0.91 -7.48
N ILE A 111 32.79 -1.46 -8.56
CA ILE A 111 32.73 -0.84 -9.88
C ILE A 111 31.51 -1.34 -10.64
N LEU A 112 30.49 -0.49 -10.76
CA LEU A 112 29.32 -0.70 -11.60
C LEU A 112 29.71 -0.43 -13.06
N LYS A 113 29.67 -1.46 -13.90
CA LYS A 113 30.10 -1.36 -15.30
C LYS A 113 29.06 -0.71 -16.20
N LYS A 114 29.54 0.15 -17.12
CA LYS A 114 28.73 0.75 -18.18
C LYS A 114 27.93 -0.31 -18.94
N GLY A 115 26.65 -0.01 -19.16
CA GLY A 115 25.71 -0.88 -19.87
C GLY A 115 24.93 -1.84 -18.99
N ASN A 116 25.38 -2.08 -17.75
CA ASN A 116 24.64 -2.91 -16.79
C ASN A 116 23.39 -2.19 -16.26
N HIS A 117 22.46 -2.98 -15.72
CA HIS A 117 21.36 -2.48 -14.91
C HIS A 117 21.63 -2.79 -13.45
N ILE A 118 21.32 -1.83 -12.57
CA ILE A 118 21.26 -2.04 -11.13
C ILE A 118 19.80 -1.99 -10.70
N MET A 119 19.45 -2.82 -9.73
CA MET A 119 18.10 -2.97 -9.22
C MET A 119 18.10 -3.04 -7.70
N ALA A 120 17.29 -2.20 -7.07
CA ALA A 120 16.97 -2.28 -5.65
C ALA A 120 15.52 -2.77 -5.50
N ALA A 121 15.34 -3.97 -4.95
CA ALA A 121 14.03 -4.55 -4.70
C ALA A 121 13.53 -4.18 -3.30
N SER A 122 12.33 -3.60 -3.20
CA SER A 122 11.76 -3.18 -1.91
C SER A 122 11.43 -4.33 -0.97
N TRP A 123 11.20 -5.52 -1.52
CA TRP A 123 10.73 -6.68 -0.77
C TRP A 123 11.70 -7.12 0.33
N GLN A 124 12.99 -7.19 0.04
CA GLN A 124 14.01 -7.70 0.95
C GLN A 124 14.14 -6.85 2.23
N PRO A 125 14.42 -5.53 2.15
CA PRO A 125 14.47 -4.69 3.34
C PRO A 125 13.14 -4.63 4.09
N ALA A 126 12.01 -4.61 3.37
CA ALA A 126 10.68 -4.61 3.98
C ALA A 126 10.37 -5.86 4.82
N HIS A 127 11.07 -6.98 4.59
CA HIS A 127 10.97 -8.22 5.35
C HIS A 127 12.26 -8.55 6.11
N GLY A 128 13.17 -7.58 6.22
CA GLY A 128 14.45 -7.73 6.91
C GLY A 128 14.32 -7.79 8.43
N PRO A 129 15.42 -8.11 9.13
CA PRO A 129 15.44 -8.28 10.59
C PRO A 129 15.07 -7.02 11.37
N ILE A 130 15.14 -5.84 10.74
CA ILE A 130 14.74 -4.57 11.35
C ILE A 130 13.23 -4.50 11.65
N TRP A 131 12.43 -5.29 10.92
CA TRP A 131 10.99 -5.42 11.11
C TRP A 131 10.62 -6.59 12.02
N ASP A 132 11.60 -7.37 12.49
CA ASP A 132 11.39 -8.49 13.39
C ASP A 132 11.34 -8.00 14.85
N VAL A 133 10.11 -7.84 15.34
CA VAL A 133 9.84 -7.37 16.71
C VAL A 133 9.39 -8.59 17.52
N PRO A 134 9.87 -8.80 18.77
CA PRO A 134 9.42 -9.90 19.61
C PRO A 134 7.89 -9.95 19.71
N GLY A 135 7.29 -11.09 19.33
CA GLY A 135 5.84 -11.28 19.28
C GLY A 135 5.16 -10.79 17.98
N HIS A 136 5.86 -10.04 17.14
CA HIS A 136 5.38 -9.53 15.86
C HIS A 136 6.45 -9.70 14.74
N PRO A 137 6.66 -10.95 14.27
CA PRO A 137 7.67 -11.25 13.26
C PRO A 137 7.52 -10.43 11.98
N ALA A 138 8.62 -10.29 11.24
CA ALA A 138 8.65 -9.49 10.01
C ALA A 138 7.71 -10.02 8.91
N ASP A 139 7.48 -11.34 8.84
CA ASP A 139 6.58 -11.96 7.85
C ASP A 139 5.09 -11.83 8.19
N THR A 140 4.78 -11.35 9.39
CA THR A 140 3.42 -11.27 9.91
C THR A 140 2.87 -9.86 9.77
N PHE A 141 1.67 -9.74 9.22
CA PHE A 141 0.97 -8.45 9.16
C PHE A 141 0.50 -8.06 10.56
N TRP A 142 0.99 -6.93 11.07
CA TRP A 142 0.61 -6.38 12.37
C TRP A 142 -0.08 -5.02 12.17
N PRO A 143 -1.43 -4.94 12.32
CA PRO A 143 -2.19 -3.70 12.06
C PRO A 143 -1.65 -2.48 12.81
N GLU A 144 -1.18 -2.67 14.04
CA GLU A 144 -0.68 -1.63 14.93
C GLU A 144 0.82 -1.38 14.78
N ARG A 145 1.53 -2.01 13.83
CA ARG A 145 3.01 -1.92 13.72
C ARG A 145 3.52 -0.49 13.70
N PHE A 146 2.92 0.41 12.92
CA PHE A 146 3.37 1.79 12.82
C PHE A 146 2.87 2.69 13.97
N ILE A 147 2.12 2.12 14.92
CA ILE A 147 1.71 2.76 16.17
C ILE A 147 2.60 2.29 17.31
N GLU A 148 2.72 0.97 17.47
CA GLU A 148 3.27 0.29 18.65
C GLU A 148 4.72 -0.14 18.50
N MET A 149 5.26 -0.26 17.27
CA MET A 149 6.69 -0.53 17.08
C MET A 149 7.49 0.52 17.85
N PRO A 150 8.50 0.13 18.66
CA PRO A 150 9.17 1.04 19.57
C PRO A 150 9.67 2.32 18.88
N LYS A 151 8.97 3.43 19.16
CA LYS A 151 9.37 4.80 18.80
C LYS A 151 10.22 5.45 19.88
N MET A 152 10.34 4.81 21.05
CA MET A 152 11.04 5.40 22.18
C MET A 152 12.53 5.58 21.87
N LYS A 153 13.00 6.77 22.22
CA LYS A 153 14.40 7.17 22.12
C LYS A 153 15.25 6.22 22.96
N PRO A 154 16.30 5.64 22.39
CA PRO A 154 17.32 4.95 23.16
C PRO A 154 17.83 5.78 24.34
N SER A 155 18.40 5.10 25.33
CA SER A 155 19.06 5.75 26.48
C SER A 155 20.23 6.66 26.06
N ASP A 156 20.79 6.41 24.89
CA ASP A 156 21.76 7.26 24.22
C ASP A 156 21.03 8.24 23.26
N PRO A 157 21.21 9.57 23.41
CA PRO A 157 20.65 10.55 22.49
C PRO A 157 21.05 10.37 21.02
N ASP A 158 22.17 9.70 20.74
CA ASP A 158 22.69 9.45 19.40
C ASP A 158 22.18 8.15 18.77
N GLU A 159 21.55 7.26 19.56
CA GLU A 159 21.02 6.02 19.04
C GLU A 159 19.59 6.25 18.51
N LYS A 160 19.29 5.70 17.33
CA LYS A 160 17.94 5.73 16.72
C LYS A 160 17.07 4.61 17.26
N SER A 161 15.78 4.89 17.46
CA SER A 161 14.78 3.88 17.78
C SER A 161 14.64 2.84 16.66
N ALA A 162 14.06 1.67 16.97
CA ALA A 162 13.78 0.64 15.97
C ALA A 162 12.92 1.20 14.84
N TYR A 163 11.89 1.99 15.17
CA TYR A 163 11.05 2.66 14.18
C TYR A 163 11.84 3.61 13.28
N GLU A 164 12.68 4.47 13.85
CA GLU A 164 13.49 5.42 13.05
C GLU A 164 14.47 4.72 12.12
N LYS A 165 15.05 3.59 12.55
CA LYS A 165 15.93 2.78 11.70
C LYS A 165 15.11 2.10 10.59
N ALA A 166 13.93 1.56 10.89
CA ALA A 166 13.05 0.91 9.92
C ALA A 166 12.48 1.88 8.86
N MET A 167 12.30 3.16 9.20
CA MET A 167 11.79 4.18 8.29
C MET A 167 12.87 4.80 7.36
N ARG A 168 14.10 4.30 7.38
CA ARG A 168 15.16 4.79 6.49
C ARG A 168 14.85 4.45 5.01
N PRO A 169 15.28 5.28 4.04
CA PRO A 169 14.97 5.05 2.62
C PRO A 169 15.52 3.75 2.01
N ASP A 170 16.48 3.09 2.66
CA ASP A 170 17.01 1.77 2.31
C ASP A 170 16.29 0.61 3.00
N GLU A 171 15.45 0.90 4.00
CA GLU A 171 14.63 -0.08 4.73
C GLU A 171 13.13 0.02 4.35
N TRP A 172 12.69 1.22 3.95
CA TRP A 172 11.31 1.57 3.67
C TRP A 172 11.14 2.46 2.44
N PHE A 173 10.87 1.85 1.28
CA PHE A 173 10.69 2.58 0.02
C PHE A 173 9.61 1.97 -0.91
N PRO A 174 8.38 1.75 -0.41
CA PRO A 174 7.32 1.09 -1.20
C PRO A 174 6.93 1.87 -2.47
N TYR A 175 7.10 3.19 -2.48
CA TYR A 175 6.86 4.05 -3.64
C TYR A 175 8.05 4.18 -4.61
N GLY A 176 9.11 3.40 -4.38
CA GLY A 176 10.41 3.61 -5.03
C GLY A 176 11.20 4.76 -4.39
N GLY A 177 12.21 5.25 -5.12
CA GLY A 177 13.14 6.26 -4.59
C GLY A 177 13.82 7.12 -5.66
N GLY A 178 14.34 8.27 -5.22
CA GLY A 178 14.97 9.28 -6.07
C GLY A 178 14.03 9.83 -7.14
N ASN A 179 14.56 10.10 -8.33
CA ASN A 179 13.81 10.74 -9.43
C ASN A 179 12.68 9.87 -10.04
N VAL A 180 12.57 8.59 -9.67
CA VAL A 180 11.53 7.68 -10.17
C VAL A 180 10.48 7.34 -9.10
N ILE A 181 10.43 8.11 -8.00
CA ILE A 181 9.42 7.93 -6.96
C ILE A 181 8.02 8.17 -7.53
N CYS A 182 7.03 7.38 -7.07
CA CYS A 182 5.64 7.52 -7.48
C CYS A 182 5.13 8.97 -7.26
N SER A 183 4.81 9.67 -8.35
CA SER A 183 4.27 11.04 -8.30
C SER A 183 2.85 11.08 -7.71
N GLY A 184 2.07 10.03 -7.90
CA GLY A 184 0.71 9.88 -7.38
C GLY A 184 0.60 9.51 -5.91
N ARG A 185 1.71 9.23 -5.20
CA ARG A 185 1.70 8.65 -3.83
C ARG A 185 0.83 9.41 -2.81
N PHE A 186 0.73 10.73 -2.94
CA PHE A 186 -0.09 11.55 -2.04
C PHE A 186 -1.58 11.32 -2.27
N PHE A 187 -1.98 11.26 -3.54
CA PHE A 187 -3.35 10.96 -3.93
C PHE A 187 -3.68 9.48 -3.66
N ALA A 188 -2.77 8.56 -3.99
CA ALA A 188 -2.92 7.13 -3.71
C ALA A 188 -3.22 6.86 -2.23
N LYS A 189 -2.50 7.53 -1.33
CA LYS A 189 -2.78 7.45 0.10
C LYS A 189 -4.20 7.92 0.44
N GLN A 190 -4.60 9.07 -0.10
CA GLN A 190 -5.93 9.62 0.16
C GLN A 190 -7.04 8.73 -0.39
N GLU A 191 -6.92 8.25 -1.63
CA GLU A 191 -7.95 7.42 -2.27
C GLU A 191 -8.08 6.05 -1.58
N ILE A 192 -6.98 5.41 -1.19
CA ILE A 192 -7.00 4.10 -0.52
C ILE A 192 -7.64 4.22 0.85
N LEU A 193 -7.19 5.17 1.68
CA LEU A 193 -7.75 5.38 3.01
C LEU A 193 -9.23 5.78 2.93
N ALA A 194 -9.60 6.65 1.99
CA ALA A 194 -10.99 7.04 1.78
C ALA A 194 -11.85 5.87 1.31
N ALA A 195 -11.36 5.03 0.40
CA ALA A 195 -12.07 3.86 -0.08
C ALA A 195 -12.37 2.88 1.05
N VAL A 196 -11.38 2.58 1.91
CA VAL A 196 -11.59 1.74 3.09
C VAL A 196 -12.57 2.40 4.06
N ALA A 197 -12.41 3.69 4.37
CA ALA A 197 -13.29 4.42 5.28
C ALA A 197 -14.75 4.41 4.81
N ILE A 198 -14.97 4.67 3.51
CA ILE A 198 -16.30 4.61 2.88
C ILE A 198 -16.86 3.20 2.97
N PHE A 199 -16.03 2.18 2.68
CA PHE A 199 -16.46 0.78 2.69
C PHE A 199 -16.94 0.34 4.08
N VAL A 200 -16.13 0.58 5.12
CA VAL A 200 -16.50 0.20 6.50
C VAL A 200 -17.65 1.02 7.05
N THR A 201 -17.84 2.27 6.59
CA THR A 201 -18.93 3.13 7.03
C THR A 201 -20.26 2.78 6.38
N LYS A 202 -20.27 2.56 5.06
CA LYS A 202 -21.51 2.36 4.30
C LYS A 202 -22.06 0.95 4.39
N TYR A 203 -21.27 -0.02 4.83
CA TYR A 203 -21.62 -1.43 4.72
C TYR A 203 -21.37 -2.20 6.01
N ASP A 204 -22.31 -3.08 6.34
CA ASP A 204 -22.10 -4.22 7.20
C ASP A 204 -21.62 -5.40 6.36
N ILE A 205 -20.51 -5.99 6.81
CA ILE A 205 -19.76 -6.99 6.05
C ILE A 205 -19.69 -8.26 6.90
N GLU A 206 -20.36 -9.31 6.42
CA GLU A 206 -20.37 -10.63 7.04
C GLU A 206 -19.43 -11.55 6.24
N PHE A 207 -18.34 -11.98 6.87
CA PHE A 207 -17.38 -12.90 6.26
C PHE A 207 -17.95 -14.31 6.16
N GLN A 208 -17.90 -14.91 4.96
CA GLN A 208 -18.47 -16.24 4.69
C GLN A 208 -17.42 -17.30 4.32
N GLY A 209 -16.15 -16.91 4.16
CA GLY A 209 -15.05 -17.83 3.86
C GLY A 209 -14.09 -17.27 2.81
N TRP A 210 -12.88 -17.84 2.75
CA TRP A 210 -11.88 -17.52 1.74
C TRP A 210 -12.12 -18.33 0.46
N LEU A 211 -11.68 -17.78 -0.67
CA LEU A 211 -11.77 -18.40 -1.98
C LEU A 211 -10.37 -18.62 -2.56
N ASP A 212 -10.13 -19.80 -3.14
CA ASP A 212 -8.93 -20.06 -3.94
C ASP A 212 -8.98 -19.32 -5.29
N THR A 213 -7.91 -19.45 -6.09
CA THR A 213 -7.83 -18.82 -7.42
C THR A 213 -8.85 -19.34 -8.44
N LYS A 214 -9.59 -20.40 -8.10
CA LYS A 214 -10.68 -20.98 -8.91
C LYS A 214 -12.06 -20.64 -8.34
N GLY A 215 -12.14 -19.80 -7.31
CA GLY A 215 -13.40 -19.38 -6.67
C GLY A 215 -14.01 -20.43 -5.73
N LYS A 216 -13.26 -21.45 -5.30
CA LYS A 216 -13.74 -22.48 -4.36
C LYS A 216 -13.42 -22.09 -2.92
N LEU A 217 -14.31 -22.43 -2.00
CA LEU A 217 -14.09 -22.21 -0.56
C LEU A 217 -12.84 -22.93 -0.08
N THR A 218 -12.06 -22.25 0.75
CA THR A 218 -10.81 -22.73 1.34
C THR A 218 -10.62 -22.16 2.74
N ASP A 219 -9.88 -22.86 3.58
CA ASP A 219 -9.52 -22.39 4.92
C ASP A 219 -8.31 -21.44 4.90
N LYS A 220 -7.62 -21.33 3.76
CA LYS A 220 -6.43 -20.50 3.59
C LYS A 220 -6.81 -19.11 3.10
N ALA A 221 -6.42 -18.10 3.86
CA ALA A 221 -6.54 -16.73 3.39
C ALA A 221 -5.60 -16.45 2.19
N PRO A 222 -5.94 -15.49 1.31
CA PRO A 222 -5.11 -15.13 0.18
C PRO A 222 -3.69 -14.70 0.59
N ILE A 223 -2.72 -15.08 -0.23
CA ILE A 223 -1.31 -14.67 -0.14
C ILE A 223 -0.94 -13.78 -1.34
N PRO A 224 0.13 -12.97 -1.27
CA PRO A 224 0.61 -12.20 -2.42
C PRO A 224 0.94 -13.08 -3.64
N ASP A 225 0.55 -12.65 -4.83
CA ASP A 225 0.94 -13.29 -6.08
C ASP A 225 2.38 -12.92 -6.45
N GLU A 226 3.30 -13.79 -6.08
CA GLU A 226 4.74 -13.60 -6.32
C GLU A 226 5.11 -13.65 -7.81
N THR A 227 4.24 -14.16 -8.69
CA THR A 227 4.49 -14.11 -10.15
C THR A 227 4.49 -12.66 -10.68
N MET A 228 3.93 -11.74 -9.91
CA MET A 228 3.88 -10.30 -10.18
C MET A 228 5.00 -9.52 -9.46
N ALA A 229 6.04 -10.19 -8.94
CA ALA A 229 7.15 -9.52 -8.27
C ALA A 229 7.80 -8.42 -9.13
N GLY A 230 8.11 -7.28 -8.50
CA GLY A 230 8.77 -6.13 -9.13
C GLY A 230 7.82 -5.08 -9.71
N VAL A 231 6.51 -5.34 -9.80
CA VAL A 231 5.54 -4.43 -10.46
C VAL A 231 4.80 -3.50 -9.50
N GLY A 232 5.03 -3.60 -8.19
CA GLY A 232 4.38 -2.78 -7.16
C GLY A 232 3.64 -3.61 -6.11
N VAL A 233 2.41 -3.22 -5.76
CA VAL A 233 1.57 -3.94 -4.80
C VAL A 233 1.09 -5.25 -5.45
N LEU A 234 1.49 -6.37 -4.87
CA LEU A 234 1.16 -7.70 -5.33
C LEU A 234 -0.33 -7.98 -5.11
N PRO A 235 -1.08 -8.41 -6.13
CA PRO A 235 -2.47 -8.80 -5.94
C PRO A 235 -2.58 -10.10 -5.12
N PRO A 236 -3.74 -10.37 -4.51
CA PRO A 236 -3.97 -11.62 -3.80
C PRO A 236 -4.15 -12.82 -4.74
N CYS A 237 -3.53 -13.95 -4.39
CA CYS A 237 -3.87 -15.27 -4.92
C CYS A 237 -5.12 -15.80 -4.21
N GLY A 238 -6.30 -15.46 -4.72
CA GLY A 238 -7.59 -15.83 -4.14
C GLY A 238 -8.41 -14.61 -3.75
N ASP A 239 -9.53 -14.84 -3.08
CA ASP A 239 -10.50 -13.79 -2.75
C ASP A 239 -11.24 -14.10 -1.43
N ALA A 240 -12.18 -13.25 -1.03
CA ALA A 240 -13.08 -13.45 0.11
C ALA A 240 -14.53 -13.48 -0.35
N ARG A 241 -15.30 -14.47 0.11
CA ARG A 241 -16.76 -14.42 0.02
C ARG A 241 -17.31 -13.64 1.21
N VAL A 242 -18.04 -12.58 0.92
CA VAL A 242 -18.69 -11.75 1.94
C VAL A 242 -20.14 -11.48 1.55
N LYS A 243 -21.00 -11.35 2.56
CA LYS A 243 -22.32 -10.75 2.40
C LYS A 243 -22.25 -9.29 2.83
N ILE A 244 -22.66 -8.40 1.93
CA ILE A 244 -22.61 -6.95 2.12
C ILE A 244 -24.04 -6.42 2.24
N THR A 245 -24.32 -5.72 3.33
CA THR A 245 -25.60 -5.03 3.53
C THR A 245 -25.32 -3.54 3.72
N ARG A 246 -26.07 -2.67 3.02
CA ARG A 246 -25.91 -1.22 3.17
C ARG A 246 -26.45 -0.78 4.53
N VAL A 247 -25.65 -0.03 5.27
CA VAL A 247 -26.06 0.63 6.52
C VAL A 247 -26.94 1.83 6.14
N SER A 248 -28.11 1.93 6.76
CA SER A 248 -29.11 2.99 6.54
C SER A 248 -28.61 4.36 7.00
#